data_AF-A0A956V722-F1
#
_entry.id   AF-A0A956V722-F1
#
_cell.length_a   1.000
_cell.length_b   1.000
_cell.length_c   1.000
_cell.angle_alpha   90.00
_cell.angle_beta   90.00
_cell.angle_gamma   90.00
#
_symmetry.space_group_name_H-M   'P 1'
#
loop_
_entity.id
_entity.type
_entity.pdbx_description
1 polymer ?
#
loop_
_entity_poly.entity_id
_entity_poly.type
_entity_poly.pdbx_seq_one_letter_code
_entity_poly.pdbx_strand_id
1 'polypeptide(L)'
;MRRGLLIGFIIGFLCLALAQSSDPVLQNYSLAFENLNKATTLFSTDTQQSIEALNDASQMLRPLSTGSNSNVIPGLERTFERAKTAIQNQSLSDLEVQVSVLKGGFWRLVYESALSTGETGDVAAARIRLAQIASDMGLAPEISSNISNTTQILSMIANLETGIAQQMQTRLDSIRGTLANSELSAVKANVYRDLAAAYSYYLPVQDSPRSSAELNDAFNRSFSDLVNGDAEAFASDLESLTSNVSGLSAAAQGIVTAAPVEPVVEANTETNTEAAPVETTTPTETVPVETSLSSSTSEQPVATPAETAETSTPTPTAPNVSISTANADLAVDAEALRKELVKLGLTVAQQDRLIELYSKEGYSSLKSVIDKLYADSAKVIVATSQGNPDHAKSLIGSMQATYGTYLKAILDQTNPNFARSLEGLFNHLQSLPGLRQQDVVVLAEHIDSLASVISNNSVASLNKTELALTGIWSGWLRLIIIFLLGLASFVPLYLLYLAFGGGNRNWQLIGWSLFCLLLPLMYEGLSYLSSLISSLAGGIPILDLLGRYSIFQSTLSQIIWVIVSGAAITLASLGLYGICVQFGLLGQRKQTQNHTVVETSSETAANATSFDWDEEF
;
A
#
# COMPACT_ATOMS: atom_id res chain seq x y z
N MET A 1 27.57 -32.87 37.16
CA MET A 1 28.20 -32.21 35.99
C MET A 1 27.41 -32.31 34.67
N ARG A 2 26.56 -33.32 34.44
CA ARG A 2 25.81 -33.47 33.16
C ARG A 2 24.50 -32.65 33.01
N ARG A 3 23.98 -32.02 34.07
CA ARG A 3 22.76 -31.18 34.01
C ARG A 3 23.01 -29.69 33.75
N GLY A 4 24.19 -29.18 34.09
CA GLY A 4 24.58 -27.79 33.79
C GLY A 4 24.95 -27.56 32.33
N LEU A 5 25.46 -28.60 31.64
CA LEU A 5 25.86 -28.52 30.24
C LEU A 5 24.67 -28.49 29.28
N LEU A 6 23.52 -29.05 29.70
CA LEU A 6 22.27 -29.04 28.91
C LEU A 6 21.52 -27.71 29.03
N ILE A 7 21.61 -27.03 30.18
CA ILE A 7 21.05 -25.68 30.37
C ILE A 7 21.93 -24.63 29.66
N GLY A 8 23.25 -24.80 29.67
CA GLY A 8 24.17 -23.98 28.89
C GLY A 8 23.99 -24.12 27.37
N PHE A 9 23.63 -25.31 26.88
CA PHE A 9 23.33 -25.52 25.45
C PHE A 9 21.99 -24.91 25.04
N ILE A 10 20.97 -24.94 25.91
CA ILE A 10 19.67 -24.33 25.64
C ILE A 10 19.75 -22.80 25.73
N ILE A 11 20.52 -22.23 26.67
CA ILE A 11 20.73 -20.78 26.76
C ILE A 11 21.70 -20.29 25.68
N GLY A 12 22.69 -21.10 25.27
CA GLY A 12 23.56 -20.81 24.13
C GLY A 12 22.84 -20.79 22.79
N PHE A 13 21.87 -21.70 22.58
CA PHE A 13 21.01 -21.68 21.39
C PHE A 13 19.94 -20.58 21.45
N LEU A 14 19.48 -20.20 22.64
CA LEU A 14 18.53 -19.10 22.81
C LEU A 14 19.19 -17.73 22.60
N CYS A 15 20.46 -17.56 22.99
CA CYS A 15 21.21 -16.31 22.80
C CYS A 15 21.83 -16.15 21.40
N LEU A 16 22.02 -17.23 20.62
CA LEU A 16 22.42 -17.13 19.21
C LEU A 16 21.24 -17.03 18.23
N ALA A 17 20.01 -17.25 18.70
CA ALA A 17 18.77 -17.00 17.95
C ALA A 17 18.19 -15.59 18.20
N LEU A 18 18.78 -14.81 19.12
CA LEU A 18 18.41 -13.42 19.43
C LEU A 18 19.35 -12.43 18.74
N ALA A 19 19.49 -12.52 17.41
CA ALA A 19 20.13 -11.46 16.58
C ALA A 19 19.78 -11.51 15.08
N GLN A 20 18.73 -12.22 14.68
CA GLN A 20 18.13 -12.04 13.35
C GLN A 20 16.62 -11.91 13.51
N SER A 21 16.17 -10.70 13.84
CA SER A 21 14.82 -10.29 13.48
C SER A 21 14.77 -10.30 11.95
N SER A 22 14.36 -11.42 11.36
CA SER A 22 14.12 -11.51 9.92
C SER A 22 12.99 -10.55 9.59
N ASP A 23 13.27 -9.60 8.70
CA ASP A 23 12.26 -8.66 8.23
C ASP A 23 11.15 -9.46 7.52
N PRO A 24 9.91 -9.48 8.05
CA PRO A 24 8.84 -10.30 7.49
C PRO A 24 8.47 -9.87 6.06
N VAL A 25 8.70 -8.61 5.71
CA VAL A 25 8.51 -8.12 4.32
C VAL A 25 9.51 -8.81 3.41
N LEU A 26 10.79 -8.85 3.80
CA LEU A 26 11.83 -9.47 2.98
C LEU A 26 11.72 -10.98 2.91
N GLN A 27 11.17 -11.64 3.93
CA GLN A 27 10.88 -13.06 3.89
C GLN A 27 9.81 -13.39 2.84
N ASN A 28 8.67 -12.69 2.87
CA ASN A 28 7.58 -12.91 1.90
C ASN A 28 8.00 -12.54 0.48
N TYR A 29 8.76 -11.46 0.33
CA TYR A 29 9.35 -11.06 -0.94
C TYR A 29 10.33 -12.11 -1.49
N SER A 30 11.24 -12.62 -0.67
CA SER A 30 12.20 -13.67 -1.09
C SER A 30 11.47 -14.93 -1.55
N LEU A 31 10.44 -15.36 -0.81
CA LEU A 31 9.60 -16.51 -1.18
C LEU A 31 8.85 -16.26 -2.49
N ALA A 32 8.34 -15.05 -2.71
CA ALA A 32 7.70 -14.69 -3.98
C ALA A 32 8.68 -14.83 -5.15
N PHE A 33 9.90 -14.29 -5.02
CA PHE A 33 10.93 -14.39 -6.06
C PHE A 33 11.36 -15.82 -6.34
N GLU A 34 11.54 -16.63 -5.29
CA GLU A 34 11.87 -18.05 -5.42
C GLU A 34 10.79 -18.79 -6.23
N ASN A 35 9.52 -18.55 -5.92
CA ASN A 35 8.40 -19.19 -6.59
C ASN A 35 8.19 -18.68 -8.02
N LEU A 36 8.41 -17.39 -8.31
CA LEU A 36 8.43 -16.86 -9.68
C LEU A 36 9.53 -17.50 -10.53
N ASN A 37 10.73 -17.70 -9.95
CA ASN A 37 11.80 -18.42 -10.63
C ASN A 37 11.43 -19.90 -10.87
N LYS A 38 10.87 -20.58 -9.85
CA LYS A 38 10.39 -21.96 -9.99
C LYS A 38 9.34 -22.11 -11.11
N ALA A 39 8.42 -21.16 -11.23
CA ALA A 39 7.42 -21.19 -12.29
C ALA A 39 8.07 -21.24 -13.70
N THR A 40 9.09 -20.42 -13.94
CA THR A 40 9.83 -20.43 -15.22
C THR A 40 10.65 -21.70 -15.44
N THR A 41 11.31 -22.24 -14.39
CA THR A 41 12.15 -23.44 -14.54
C THR A 41 11.33 -24.71 -14.73
N LEU A 42 10.17 -24.80 -14.10
CA LEU A 42 9.27 -25.96 -14.17
C LEU A 42 8.38 -25.95 -15.42
N PHE A 43 8.31 -24.85 -16.16
CA PHE A 43 7.44 -24.68 -17.32
C PHE A 43 7.49 -25.86 -18.32
N SER A 44 8.70 -26.34 -18.65
CA SER A 44 8.89 -27.40 -19.66
C SER A 44 8.81 -28.83 -19.09
N THR A 45 8.86 -28.98 -17.77
CA THR A 45 8.99 -30.30 -17.11
C THR A 45 7.73 -30.69 -16.35
N ASP A 46 7.08 -29.74 -15.68
CA ASP A 46 5.85 -29.95 -14.91
C ASP A 46 5.00 -28.66 -14.91
N THR A 47 4.08 -28.59 -15.86
CA THR A 47 3.13 -27.49 -16.04
C THR A 47 2.27 -27.26 -14.78
N GLN A 48 1.90 -28.33 -14.08
CA GLN A 48 1.06 -28.21 -12.88
C GLN A 48 1.85 -27.58 -11.72
N GLN A 49 3.09 -28.01 -11.51
CA GLN A 49 3.95 -27.39 -10.50
C GLN A 49 4.37 -25.96 -10.88
N SER A 50 4.49 -25.65 -12.18
CA SER A 50 4.72 -24.28 -12.65
C SER A 50 3.56 -23.34 -12.27
N ILE A 51 2.31 -23.78 -12.46
CA ILE A 51 1.11 -23.04 -12.04
C ILE A 51 1.04 -22.93 -10.51
N GLU A 52 1.36 -24.00 -9.78
CA GLU A 52 1.36 -23.97 -8.32
C GLU A 52 2.39 -22.96 -7.78
N ALA A 53 3.59 -22.92 -8.37
CA ALA A 53 4.59 -21.92 -8.01
C ALA A 53 4.07 -20.48 -8.26
N LEU A 54 3.32 -20.22 -9.33
CA LEU A 54 2.67 -18.92 -9.52
C LEU A 54 1.60 -18.64 -8.45
N ASN A 55 0.80 -19.63 -8.05
CA ASN A 55 -0.17 -19.48 -6.98
C ASN A 55 0.52 -19.15 -5.64
N ASP A 56 1.60 -19.86 -5.31
CA ASP A 56 2.38 -19.63 -4.10
C ASP A 56 2.99 -18.22 -4.07
N ALA A 57 3.53 -17.75 -5.21
CA ALA A 57 4.00 -16.37 -5.34
C ALA A 57 2.86 -15.35 -5.16
N SER A 58 1.67 -15.61 -5.71
CA SER A 58 0.52 -14.70 -5.58
C SER A 58 0.02 -14.55 -4.14
N GLN A 59 0.12 -15.60 -3.32
CA GLN A 59 -0.24 -15.56 -1.90
C GLN A 59 0.64 -14.58 -1.10
N MET A 60 1.85 -14.28 -1.59
CA MET A 60 2.77 -13.33 -0.96
C MET A 60 2.41 -11.86 -1.23
N LEU A 61 1.47 -11.56 -2.14
CA LEU A 61 1.04 -10.18 -2.43
C LEU A 61 0.39 -9.50 -1.21
N ARG A 62 -0.48 -10.23 -0.51
CA ARG A 62 -1.30 -9.66 0.57
C ARG A 62 -0.49 -9.26 1.81
N PRO A 63 0.49 -10.06 2.29
CA PRO A 63 1.38 -9.62 3.36
C PRO A 63 2.25 -8.41 2.99
N LEU A 64 2.59 -8.24 1.71
CA LEU A 64 3.40 -7.12 1.22
C LEU A 64 2.57 -5.84 1.02
N SER A 65 1.26 -5.98 0.80
CA SER A 65 0.35 -4.84 0.59
C SER A 65 -0.05 -4.14 1.88
N THR A 66 0.02 -4.78 3.05
CA THR A 66 -0.43 -4.19 4.32
C THR A 66 0.39 -2.97 4.79
N GLY A 67 1.58 -2.76 4.21
CA GLY A 67 2.42 -1.59 4.47
C GLY A 67 2.60 -0.67 3.26
N SER A 68 1.81 -0.84 2.20
CA SER A 68 1.97 -0.12 0.93
C SER A 68 0.62 0.49 0.50
N ASN A 69 0.60 1.78 0.16
CA ASN A 69 -0.59 2.54 -0.24
C ASN A 69 -1.00 2.30 -1.72
N SER A 70 -0.76 1.09 -2.23
CA SER A 70 -0.55 0.89 -3.67
C SER A 70 -1.73 0.28 -4.43
N ASN A 71 -2.14 0.97 -5.49
CA ASN A 71 -3.08 0.49 -6.52
C ASN A 71 -2.47 -0.58 -7.46
N VAL A 72 -1.28 -1.09 -7.16
CA VAL A 72 -0.54 -2.06 -7.99
C VAL A 72 -1.09 -3.48 -7.86
N ILE A 73 -1.73 -3.83 -6.74
CA ILE A 73 -2.22 -5.19 -6.46
C ILE A 73 -3.17 -5.70 -7.56
N PRO A 74 -4.24 -4.98 -7.97
CA PRO A 74 -5.12 -5.45 -9.05
C PRO A 74 -4.39 -5.59 -10.40
N GLY A 75 -3.32 -4.82 -10.62
CA GLY A 75 -2.46 -4.95 -11.80
C GLY A 75 -1.67 -6.25 -11.76
N LEU A 76 -1.05 -6.57 -10.62
CA LEU A 76 -0.27 -7.80 -10.43
C LEU A 76 -1.14 -9.05 -10.47
N GLU A 77 -2.35 -9.03 -9.88
CA GLU A 77 -3.32 -10.12 -9.99
C GLU A 77 -3.65 -10.43 -11.45
N ARG A 78 -3.90 -9.39 -12.26
CA ARG A 78 -4.11 -9.56 -13.72
C ARG A 78 -2.87 -10.13 -14.41
N THR A 79 -1.66 -9.71 -14.02
CA THR A 79 -0.41 -10.25 -14.57
C THR A 79 -0.20 -11.72 -14.17
N PHE A 80 -0.58 -12.13 -12.96
CA PHE A 80 -0.56 -13.54 -12.55
C PHE A 80 -1.51 -14.40 -13.40
N GLU A 81 -2.72 -13.93 -13.67
CA GLU A 81 -3.66 -14.65 -14.55
C GLU A 81 -3.14 -14.74 -15.99
N ARG A 82 -2.48 -13.69 -16.50
CA ARG A 82 -1.78 -13.73 -17.79
C ARG A 82 -0.61 -14.72 -17.79
N ALA A 83 0.17 -14.79 -16.72
CA ALA A 83 1.26 -15.76 -16.59
C ALA A 83 0.75 -17.21 -16.59
N LYS A 84 -0.37 -17.49 -15.92
CA LYS A 84 -1.05 -18.79 -15.98
C LYS A 84 -1.55 -19.09 -17.40
N THR A 85 -2.11 -18.10 -18.07
CA THR A 85 -2.55 -18.22 -19.47
C THR A 85 -1.37 -18.52 -20.40
N ALA A 86 -0.21 -17.89 -20.19
CA ALA A 86 1.01 -18.18 -20.94
C ALA A 86 1.47 -19.64 -20.79
N ILE A 87 1.37 -20.19 -19.57
CA ILE A 87 1.64 -21.60 -19.29
C ILE A 87 0.67 -22.50 -20.06
N GLN A 88 -0.64 -22.20 -20.01
CA GLN A 88 -1.68 -22.96 -20.72
C GLN A 88 -1.47 -22.91 -22.24
N ASN A 89 -1.06 -21.76 -22.76
CA ASN A 89 -0.73 -21.55 -24.17
C ASN A 89 0.65 -22.10 -24.57
N GLN A 90 1.37 -22.75 -23.65
CA GLN A 90 2.72 -23.29 -23.87
C GLN A 90 3.70 -22.25 -24.42
N SER A 91 3.59 -21.00 -23.96
CA SER A 91 4.46 -19.90 -24.37
C SER A 91 5.45 -19.53 -23.26
N LEU A 92 6.67 -20.06 -23.35
CA LEU A 92 7.75 -19.72 -22.40
C LEU A 92 8.11 -18.23 -22.46
N SER A 93 8.14 -17.65 -23.67
CA SER A 93 8.50 -16.24 -23.85
C SER A 93 7.49 -15.31 -23.20
N ASP A 94 6.19 -15.59 -23.32
CA ASP A 94 5.15 -14.81 -22.64
C ASP A 94 5.23 -15.02 -21.12
N LEU A 95 5.45 -16.26 -20.65
CA LEU A 95 5.66 -16.51 -19.21
C LEU A 95 6.84 -15.70 -18.67
N GLU A 96 7.99 -15.69 -19.34
CA GLU A 96 9.18 -14.93 -18.95
C GLU A 96 8.89 -13.42 -18.88
N VAL A 97 8.09 -12.91 -19.81
CA VAL A 97 7.63 -11.50 -19.82
C VAL A 97 6.75 -11.21 -18.61
N GLN A 98 5.69 -12.00 -18.39
CA GLN A 98 4.78 -11.79 -17.26
C GLN A 98 5.53 -11.92 -15.92
N VAL A 99 6.42 -12.92 -15.79
CA VAL A 99 7.26 -13.10 -14.59
C VAL A 99 8.20 -11.92 -14.38
N SER A 100 8.75 -11.34 -15.44
CA SER A 100 9.58 -10.13 -15.33
C SER A 100 8.77 -8.95 -14.78
N VAL A 101 7.56 -8.73 -15.30
CA VAL A 101 6.65 -7.68 -14.80
C VAL A 101 6.26 -7.93 -13.34
N LEU A 102 5.97 -9.18 -12.96
CA LEU A 102 5.66 -9.56 -11.57
C LEU A 102 6.83 -9.25 -10.63
N LYS A 103 8.07 -9.59 -11.00
CA LYS A 103 9.27 -9.24 -10.22
C LYS A 103 9.39 -7.73 -10.02
N GLY A 104 9.15 -6.94 -11.06
CA GLY A 104 9.14 -5.47 -10.95
C GLY A 104 8.06 -4.94 -10.02
N GLY A 105 6.87 -5.56 -10.04
CA GLY A 105 5.81 -5.27 -9.09
C GLY A 105 6.19 -5.55 -7.64
N PHE A 106 6.82 -6.69 -7.37
CA PHE A 106 7.31 -7.03 -6.03
C PHE A 106 8.44 -6.10 -5.57
N TRP A 107 9.37 -5.71 -6.46
CA TRP A 107 10.37 -4.68 -6.16
C TRP A 107 9.69 -3.37 -5.76
N ARG A 108 8.64 -2.97 -6.48
CA ARG A 108 7.87 -1.76 -6.17
C ARG A 108 7.22 -1.85 -4.78
N LEU A 109 6.59 -2.98 -4.44
CA LEU A 109 5.99 -3.17 -3.12
C LEU A 109 7.02 -3.07 -1.99
N VAL A 110 8.22 -3.67 -2.16
CA VAL A 110 9.29 -3.57 -1.16
C VAL A 110 9.89 -2.16 -1.11
N TYR A 111 10.00 -1.48 -2.25
CA TYR A 111 10.47 -0.10 -2.33
C TYR A 111 9.54 0.85 -1.59
N GLU A 112 8.23 0.79 -1.86
CA GLU A 112 7.21 1.58 -1.15
C GLU A 112 7.20 1.28 0.36
N SER A 113 7.35 0.01 0.71
CA SER A 113 7.49 -0.43 2.11
C SER A 113 8.74 0.16 2.78
N ALA A 114 9.85 0.27 2.06
CA ALA A 114 11.07 0.92 2.53
C ALA A 114 10.89 2.44 2.69
N LEU A 115 10.18 3.11 1.77
CA LEU A 115 9.83 4.52 1.89
C LEU A 115 9.02 4.78 3.15
N SER A 116 7.92 4.05 3.33
CA SER A 116 7.03 4.18 4.49
C SER A 116 7.78 3.97 5.81
N THR A 117 8.64 2.93 5.86
CA THR A 117 9.41 2.62 7.07
C THR A 117 10.45 3.70 7.37
N GLY A 118 11.09 4.25 6.32
CA GLY A 118 12.01 5.37 6.43
C GLY A 118 11.33 6.66 6.92
N GLU A 119 10.11 6.96 6.45
CA GLU A 119 9.31 8.10 6.90
C GLU A 119 8.90 7.99 8.37
N THR A 120 8.59 6.77 8.84
CA THR A 120 8.29 6.51 10.26
C THR A 120 9.52 6.50 11.18
N GLY A 121 10.73 6.68 10.62
CA GLY A 121 11.98 6.83 11.36
C GLY A 121 12.82 5.56 11.51
N ASP A 122 12.36 4.40 11.02
CA ASP A 122 13.16 3.16 11.01
C ASP A 122 14.03 3.08 9.75
N VAL A 123 15.07 3.91 9.74
CA VAL A 123 16.05 4.01 8.64
C VAL A 123 16.85 2.70 8.47
N ALA A 124 16.99 1.89 9.54
CA ALA A 124 17.73 0.64 9.49
C ALA A 124 16.96 -0.42 8.67
N ALA A 125 15.67 -0.61 8.95
CA ALA A 125 14.84 -1.52 8.17
C ALA A 125 14.70 -1.05 6.71
N ALA A 126 14.51 0.25 6.49
CA ALA A 126 14.47 0.82 5.14
C ALA A 126 15.76 0.53 4.35
N ARG A 127 16.93 0.72 4.98
CA ARG A 127 18.24 0.42 4.36
C ARG A 127 18.36 -1.05 3.96
N ILE A 128 17.99 -1.98 4.85
CA ILE A 128 18.08 -3.42 4.57
C ILE A 128 17.18 -3.77 3.36
N ARG A 129 15.98 -3.20 3.29
CA ARG A 129 15.06 -3.41 2.16
C ARG A 129 15.61 -2.86 0.84
N LEU A 130 16.13 -1.63 0.83
CA LEU A 130 16.71 -1.03 -0.38
C LEU A 130 17.98 -1.80 -0.83
N ALA A 131 18.81 -2.25 0.11
CA ALA A 131 19.98 -3.07 -0.19
C ALA A 131 19.59 -4.44 -0.78
N GLN A 132 18.52 -5.06 -0.28
CA GLN A 132 17.99 -6.31 -0.84
C GLN A 132 17.51 -6.11 -2.29
N ILE A 133 16.76 -5.03 -2.56
CA ILE A 133 16.34 -4.68 -3.93
C ILE A 133 17.57 -4.52 -4.83
N ALA A 134 18.57 -3.74 -4.40
CA ALA A 134 19.79 -3.51 -5.18
C ALA A 134 20.52 -4.82 -5.51
N SER A 135 20.61 -5.72 -4.55
CA SER A 135 21.20 -7.05 -4.73
C SER A 135 20.45 -7.88 -5.77
N ASP A 136 19.12 -7.99 -5.64
CA ASP A 136 18.30 -8.85 -6.53
C ASP A 136 18.17 -8.29 -7.94
N MET A 137 18.23 -6.98 -8.08
CA MET A 137 18.28 -6.28 -9.36
C MET A 137 19.64 -6.46 -10.07
N GLY A 138 20.67 -6.92 -9.35
CA GLY A 138 22.03 -7.05 -9.85
C GLY A 138 22.72 -5.71 -10.08
N LEU A 139 22.40 -4.70 -9.26
CA LEU A 139 22.99 -3.37 -9.39
C LEU A 139 24.49 -3.38 -9.08
N ALA A 140 25.21 -2.38 -9.59
CA ALA A 140 26.65 -2.26 -9.40
C ALA A 140 27.03 -2.26 -7.89
N PRO A 141 28.13 -2.92 -7.48
CA PRO A 141 28.51 -3.03 -6.06
C PRO A 141 28.64 -1.69 -5.33
N GLU A 142 28.99 -0.64 -6.07
CA GLU A 142 29.10 0.74 -5.57
C GLU A 142 27.75 1.26 -5.06
N ILE A 143 26.64 0.89 -5.72
CA ILE A 143 25.29 1.29 -5.32
C ILE A 143 24.93 0.67 -3.97
N SER A 144 25.17 -0.63 -3.81
CA SER A 144 24.93 -1.36 -2.55
C SER A 144 25.80 -0.83 -1.41
N SER A 145 27.06 -0.48 -1.71
CA SER A 145 27.97 0.18 -0.76
C SER A 145 27.43 1.56 -0.35
N ASN A 146 27.01 2.39 -1.31
CA ASN A 146 26.48 3.72 -1.02
C ASN A 146 25.18 3.67 -0.20
N ILE A 147 24.26 2.75 -0.50
CA ILE A 147 23.06 2.51 0.31
C ILE A 147 23.44 2.10 1.74
N SER A 148 24.47 1.26 1.89
CA SER A 148 24.94 0.77 3.20
C SER A 148 25.66 1.83 4.03
N ASN A 149 26.28 2.84 3.40
CA ASN A 149 27.09 3.85 4.09
C ASN A 149 26.38 5.19 4.30
N THR A 150 25.37 5.51 3.50
CA THR A 150 24.62 6.76 3.60
C THR A 150 23.74 6.77 4.85
N THR A 151 23.50 7.90 5.52
CA THR A 151 22.60 7.96 6.70
C THR A 151 21.22 8.54 6.39
N GLN A 152 21.12 9.36 5.34
CA GLN A 152 19.87 10.00 4.92
C GLN A 152 19.07 9.10 3.96
N ILE A 153 17.79 8.87 4.28
CA ILE A 153 16.90 8.01 3.47
C ILE A 153 16.77 8.49 2.02
N LEU A 154 16.64 9.80 1.80
CA LEU A 154 16.54 10.39 0.46
C LEU A 154 17.78 10.11 -0.39
N SER A 155 18.96 10.14 0.21
CA SER A 155 20.22 9.86 -0.46
C SER A 155 20.39 8.35 -0.74
N MET A 156 19.87 7.47 0.12
CA MET A 156 19.80 6.03 -0.19
C MET A 156 18.89 5.75 -1.40
N ILE A 157 17.71 6.37 -1.40
CA ILE A 157 16.74 6.25 -2.51
C ILE A 157 17.36 6.75 -3.81
N ALA A 158 18.01 7.92 -3.78
CA ALA A 158 18.68 8.47 -4.96
C ALA A 158 19.81 7.59 -5.49
N ASN A 159 20.58 6.93 -4.61
CA ASN A 159 21.57 5.94 -5.02
C ASN A 159 20.92 4.72 -5.69
N LEU A 160 19.83 4.19 -5.11
CA LEU A 160 19.10 3.07 -5.70
C LEU A 160 18.55 3.45 -7.09
N GLU A 161 17.89 4.59 -7.22
CA GLU A 161 17.34 5.10 -8.48
C GLU A 161 18.42 5.30 -9.55
N THR A 162 19.61 5.75 -9.15
CA THR A 162 20.77 5.86 -10.05
C THR A 162 21.16 4.49 -10.61
N GLY A 163 21.28 3.48 -9.74
CA GLY A 163 21.61 2.11 -10.16
C GLY A 163 20.51 1.49 -11.04
N ILE A 164 19.24 1.71 -10.69
CA ILE A 164 18.09 1.28 -11.50
C ILE A 164 18.16 1.90 -12.91
N ALA A 165 18.42 3.20 -13.02
CA ALA A 165 18.56 3.87 -14.30
C ALA A 165 19.73 3.32 -15.13
N GLN A 166 20.89 3.03 -14.52
CA GLN A 166 22.04 2.42 -15.19
C GLN A 166 21.71 1.00 -15.72
N GLN A 167 20.98 0.22 -14.93
CA GLN A 167 20.57 -1.12 -15.34
C GLN A 167 19.54 -1.10 -16.47
N MET A 168 18.63 -0.12 -16.46
CA MET A 168 17.72 0.13 -17.57
C MET A 168 18.50 0.52 -18.84
N GLN A 169 19.45 1.46 -18.76
CA GLN A 169 20.30 1.84 -19.89
C GLN A 169 21.02 0.64 -20.51
N THR A 170 21.64 -0.20 -19.67
CA THR A 170 22.32 -1.43 -20.11
C THR A 170 21.40 -2.34 -20.93
N ARG A 171 20.13 -2.48 -20.51
CA ARG A 171 19.14 -3.30 -21.24
C ARG A 171 18.70 -2.64 -22.54
N LEU A 172 18.43 -1.34 -22.55
CA LEU A 172 18.06 -0.61 -23.76
C LEU A 172 19.19 -0.62 -24.79
N ASP A 173 20.44 -0.49 -24.34
CA ASP A 173 21.63 -0.59 -25.19
C ASP A 173 21.79 -2.01 -25.77
N SER A 174 21.49 -3.06 -24.99
CA SER A 174 21.45 -4.43 -25.50
C SER A 174 20.41 -4.60 -26.60
N ILE A 175 19.19 -4.04 -26.42
CA ILE A 175 18.13 -4.09 -27.44
C ILE A 175 18.60 -3.40 -28.72
N ARG A 176 19.17 -2.19 -28.60
CA ARG A 176 19.74 -1.46 -29.75
C ARG A 176 20.84 -2.28 -30.44
N GLY A 177 21.71 -2.91 -29.66
CA GLY A 177 22.77 -3.80 -30.17
C GLY A 177 22.22 -5.01 -30.92
N THR A 178 21.14 -5.64 -30.43
CA THR A 178 20.48 -6.74 -31.15
C THR A 178 19.89 -6.26 -32.48
N LEU A 179 19.20 -5.12 -32.48
CA LEU A 179 18.59 -4.54 -33.69
C LEU A 179 19.61 -4.05 -34.72
N ALA A 180 20.77 -3.60 -34.28
CA ALA A 180 21.85 -3.21 -35.19
C ALA A 180 22.38 -4.41 -36.02
N ASN A 181 22.19 -5.64 -35.53
CA ASN A 181 22.75 -6.85 -36.12
C ASN A 181 21.68 -7.80 -36.71
N SER A 182 20.39 -7.48 -36.59
CA SER A 182 19.30 -8.37 -36.98
C SER A 182 18.00 -7.62 -37.24
N GLU A 183 17.22 -8.08 -38.21
CA GLU A 183 15.88 -7.52 -38.48
C GLU A 183 14.91 -7.77 -37.32
N LEU A 184 14.08 -6.77 -37.01
CA LEU A 184 13.13 -6.83 -35.90
C LEU A 184 12.23 -8.07 -35.95
N SER A 185 11.77 -8.46 -37.14
CA SER A 185 10.92 -9.64 -37.36
C SER A 185 11.54 -10.94 -36.83
N ALA A 186 12.86 -11.10 -36.95
CA ALA A 186 13.59 -12.29 -36.53
C ALA A 186 13.87 -12.32 -35.02
N VAL A 187 14.02 -11.16 -34.38
CA VAL A 187 14.42 -11.02 -32.97
C VAL A 187 13.30 -10.50 -32.06
N LYS A 188 12.10 -10.30 -32.59
CA LYS A 188 10.95 -9.67 -31.90
C LYS A 188 10.69 -10.24 -30.51
N ALA A 189 10.70 -11.57 -30.35
CA ALA A 189 10.45 -12.21 -29.06
C ALA A 189 11.54 -11.89 -28.02
N ASN A 190 12.81 -11.87 -28.44
CA ASN A 190 13.93 -11.51 -27.55
C ASN A 190 13.85 -10.04 -27.16
N VAL A 191 13.61 -9.15 -28.12
CA VAL A 191 13.45 -7.71 -27.89
C VAL A 191 12.26 -7.43 -26.97
N TYR A 192 11.15 -8.15 -27.14
CA TYR A 192 9.96 -8.03 -26.28
C TYR A 192 10.26 -8.43 -24.84
N ARG A 193 10.98 -9.54 -24.64
CA ARG A 193 11.44 -9.94 -23.30
C ARG A 193 12.41 -8.94 -22.69
N ASP A 194 13.37 -8.44 -23.46
CA ASP A 194 14.37 -7.50 -22.93
C ASP A 194 13.74 -6.14 -22.60
N LEU A 195 12.75 -5.70 -23.39
CA LEU A 195 11.95 -4.50 -23.11
C LEU A 195 11.06 -4.69 -21.87
N ALA A 196 10.42 -5.85 -21.72
CA ALA A 196 9.69 -6.22 -20.51
C ALA A 196 10.59 -6.25 -19.27
N ALA A 197 11.81 -6.76 -19.42
CA ALA A 197 12.80 -6.69 -18.38
C ALA A 197 13.15 -5.24 -18.07
N ALA A 198 13.45 -4.37 -19.04
CA ALA A 198 13.70 -2.95 -18.78
C ALA A 198 12.53 -2.25 -18.06
N TYR A 199 11.29 -2.55 -18.47
CA TYR A 199 10.08 -2.04 -17.81
C TYR A 199 9.94 -2.52 -16.36
N SER A 200 10.36 -3.74 -16.03
CA SER A 200 10.29 -4.22 -14.65
C SER A 200 11.23 -3.46 -13.70
N TYR A 201 12.38 -2.98 -14.20
CA TYR A 201 13.26 -2.07 -13.44
C TYR A 201 12.65 -0.68 -13.26
N TYR A 202 11.81 -0.24 -14.17
CA TYR A 202 11.13 1.05 -14.07
C TYR A 202 10.04 1.07 -13.00
N LEU A 203 9.34 -0.05 -12.78
CA LEU A 203 8.17 -0.11 -11.89
C LEU A 203 8.40 0.49 -10.48
N PRO A 204 9.50 0.18 -9.75
CA PRO A 204 9.75 0.77 -8.44
C PRO A 204 9.92 2.29 -8.45
N VAL A 205 10.42 2.84 -9.55
CA VAL A 205 10.75 4.28 -9.69
C VAL A 205 9.71 5.05 -10.50
N GLN A 206 8.63 4.39 -10.93
CA GLN A 206 7.58 4.97 -11.76
C GLN A 206 6.99 6.25 -11.14
N ASP A 207 6.72 6.23 -9.85
CA ASP A 207 6.13 7.35 -9.10
C ASP A 207 7.18 8.22 -8.40
N SER A 208 8.46 8.01 -8.70
CA SER A 208 9.52 8.85 -8.13
C SER A 208 9.34 10.30 -8.59
N PRO A 209 9.55 11.29 -7.70
CA PRO A 209 9.51 12.71 -8.11
C PRO A 209 10.62 13.08 -9.11
N ARG A 210 11.58 12.19 -9.34
CA ARG A 210 12.67 12.33 -10.31
C ARG A 210 12.38 11.65 -11.65
N SER A 211 11.31 10.87 -11.69
CA SER A 211 10.81 10.21 -12.91
C SER A 211 10.03 11.21 -13.75
N SER A 212 10.23 11.18 -15.07
CA SER A 212 9.44 11.99 -15.99
C SER A 212 8.11 11.31 -16.28
N ALA A 213 7.04 12.09 -16.45
CA ALA A 213 5.73 11.55 -16.80
C ALA A 213 5.74 10.85 -18.18
N GLU A 214 6.65 11.29 -19.05
CA GLU A 214 6.85 10.79 -20.41
C GLU A 214 7.47 9.39 -20.45
N LEU A 215 8.13 8.93 -19.37
CA LEU A 215 8.85 7.66 -19.34
C LEU A 215 7.89 6.46 -19.44
N ASN A 216 6.75 6.52 -18.74
CA ASN A 216 5.69 5.52 -18.83
C ASN A 216 5.06 5.48 -20.24
N ASP A 217 4.81 6.65 -20.82
CA ASP A 217 4.26 6.75 -22.17
C ASP A 217 5.25 6.25 -23.23
N ALA A 218 6.55 6.48 -23.05
CA ALA A 218 7.60 5.95 -23.92
C ALA A 218 7.67 4.42 -23.88
N PHE A 219 7.53 3.78 -22.70
CA PHE A 219 7.41 2.32 -22.61
C PHE A 219 6.17 1.80 -23.32
N ASN A 220 5.00 2.42 -23.10
CA ASN A 220 3.74 1.99 -23.74
C ASN A 220 3.81 2.05 -25.27
N ARG A 221 4.34 3.16 -25.82
CA ARG A 221 4.51 3.29 -27.26
C ARG A 221 5.55 2.32 -27.82
N SER A 222 6.68 2.13 -27.13
CA SER A 222 7.69 1.11 -27.49
C SER A 222 7.09 -0.31 -27.55
N PHE A 223 6.26 -0.70 -26.58
CA PHE A 223 5.56 -1.99 -26.64
C PHE A 223 4.57 -2.07 -27.80
N SER A 224 3.78 -1.01 -28.03
CA SER A 224 2.83 -0.93 -29.13
C SER A 224 3.54 -1.12 -30.48
N ASP A 225 4.60 -0.37 -30.74
CA ASP A 225 5.31 -0.38 -32.02
C ASP A 225 6.04 -1.71 -32.24
N LEU A 226 6.62 -2.27 -31.18
CA LEU A 226 7.20 -3.60 -31.20
C LEU A 226 6.17 -4.69 -31.56
N VAL A 227 4.98 -4.63 -30.94
CA VAL A 227 3.89 -5.58 -31.22
C VAL A 227 3.33 -5.38 -32.63
N ASN A 228 3.24 -4.14 -33.12
CA ASN A 228 2.83 -3.84 -34.49
C ASN A 228 3.90 -4.20 -35.54
N GLY A 229 5.16 -4.41 -35.10
CA GLY A 229 6.28 -4.70 -36.00
C GLY A 229 6.79 -3.48 -36.76
N ASP A 230 6.47 -2.27 -36.29
CA ASP A 230 6.94 -1.02 -36.87
C ASP A 230 8.38 -0.74 -36.39
N ALA A 231 9.37 -1.15 -37.19
CA ALA A 231 10.77 -1.05 -36.80
C ALA A 231 11.29 0.39 -36.73
N GLU A 232 10.78 1.29 -37.57
CA GLU A 232 11.19 2.71 -37.57
C GLU A 232 10.61 3.45 -36.37
N ALA A 233 9.31 3.27 -36.11
CA ALA A 233 8.65 3.85 -34.94
C ALA A 233 9.25 3.29 -33.64
N PHE A 234 9.46 1.97 -33.57
CA PHE A 234 10.10 1.33 -32.42
C PHE A 234 11.51 1.89 -32.15
N ALA A 235 12.33 2.10 -33.18
CA ALA A 235 13.68 2.64 -33.01
C ALA A 235 13.65 4.10 -32.48
N SER A 236 12.72 4.92 -32.98
CA SER A 236 12.52 6.30 -32.50
C SER A 236 12.05 6.34 -31.05
N ASP A 237 11.11 5.48 -30.68
CA ASP A 237 10.61 5.41 -29.31
C ASP A 237 11.65 4.85 -28.33
N LEU A 238 12.49 3.91 -28.79
CA LEU A 238 13.62 3.41 -28.01
C LEU A 238 14.65 4.50 -27.72
N GLU A 239 14.92 5.41 -28.67
CA GLU A 239 15.78 6.57 -28.44
C GLU A 239 15.18 7.55 -27.43
N SER A 240 13.87 7.82 -27.53
CA SER A 240 13.13 8.62 -26.56
C SER A 240 13.20 8.01 -25.15
N LEU A 241 13.06 6.68 -25.07
CA LEU A 241 13.14 5.95 -23.82
C LEU A 241 14.54 6.04 -23.20
N THR A 242 15.61 5.85 -23.99
CA THR A 242 16.99 6.04 -23.54
C THR A 242 17.23 7.45 -23.02
N SER A 243 16.73 8.48 -23.72
CA SER A 243 16.83 9.87 -23.28
C SER A 243 16.14 10.10 -21.92
N ASN A 244 14.89 9.65 -21.76
CA ASN A 244 14.16 9.79 -20.49
C ASN A 244 14.84 9.07 -19.33
N VAL A 245 15.37 7.85 -19.56
CA VAL A 245 16.13 7.11 -18.54
C VAL A 245 17.42 7.83 -18.16
N SER A 246 18.10 8.47 -19.11
CA SER A 246 19.27 9.32 -18.81
C SER A 246 18.92 10.52 -17.94
N GLY A 247 17.74 11.14 -18.18
CA GLY A 247 17.20 12.21 -17.34
C GLY A 247 16.94 11.78 -15.90
N LEU A 248 16.34 10.59 -15.70
CA LEU A 248 16.14 10.01 -14.37
C LEU A 248 17.48 9.81 -13.64
N SER A 249 18.49 9.26 -14.33
CA SER A 249 19.82 9.05 -13.75
C SER A 249 20.46 10.37 -13.31
N ALA A 250 20.41 11.40 -14.16
CA ALA A 250 20.96 12.73 -13.84
C ALA A 250 20.24 13.40 -12.65
N ALA A 251 18.91 13.31 -12.61
CA ALA A 251 18.10 13.85 -11.51
C ALA A 251 18.40 13.16 -10.18
N ALA A 252 18.58 11.83 -10.18
CA ALA A 252 18.96 11.06 -9.00
C ALA A 252 20.37 11.41 -8.52
N GLN A 253 21.35 11.48 -9.43
CA GLN A 253 22.73 11.86 -9.10
C GLN A 253 22.82 13.27 -8.49
N GLY A 254 22.00 14.22 -8.95
CA GLY A 254 21.96 15.58 -8.40
C GLY A 254 21.66 15.64 -6.90
N ILE A 255 20.90 14.69 -6.36
CA ILE A 255 20.66 14.56 -4.91
C ILE A 255 21.84 13.94 -4.18
N VAL A 256 22.49 12.94 -4.78
CA VAL A 256 23.66 12.27 -4.19
C VAL A 256 24.82 13.26 -4.04
N THR A 257 25.02 14.15 -5.02
CA THR A 257 26.07 15.18 -4.98
C THR A 257 25.76 16.35 -4.06
N ALA A 258 24.48 16.61 -3.76
CA ALA A 258 24.04 17.73 -2.92
C ALA A 258 24.01 17.41 -1.40
N ALA A 259 24.35 16.19 -0.99
CA ALA A 259 24.51 15.85 0.43
C ALA A 259 25.62 16.75 1.05
N PRO A 260 25.49 17.19 2.33
CA PRO A 260 26.38 18.20 2.89
C PRO A 260 27.83 17.74 2.85
N VAL A 261 28.63 18.41 2.02
CA VAL A 261 30.08 18.47 2.21
C VAL A 261 30.26 19.29 3.49
N GLU A 262 30.65 18.65 4.59
CA GLU A 262 31.31 19.39 5.68
C GLU A 262 32.41 20.25 5.05
N PRO A 263 32.57 21.52 5.43
CA PRO A 263 33.56 22.38 4.80
C PRO A 263 34.94 21.76 4.98
N VAL A 264 35.45 21.14 3.91
CA VAL A 264 36.85 20.74 3.80
C VAL A 264 37.62 22.05 3.80
N VAL A 265 38.31 22.30 4.90
CA VAL A 265 39.37 23.29 4.97
C VAL A 265 40.35 22.91 3.86
N GLU A 266 40.33 23.70 2.80
CA GLU A 266 41.14 23.51 1.60
C GLU A 266 42.61 23.66 2.00
N ALA A 267 43.26 22.53 2.25
CA ALA A 267 44.70 22.48 2.40
C ALA A 267 45.32 22.70 1.01
N ASN A 268 45.60 23.97 0.70
CA ASN A 268 46.43 24.34 -0.43
C ASN A 268 47.75 23.59 -0.35
N THR A 269 47.94 22.69 -1.31
CA THR A 269 49.22 22.05 -1.58
C THR A 269 50.06 23.03 -2.38
N GLU A 270 50.84 23.87 -1.70
CA GLU A 270 51.96 24.53 -2.34
C GLU A 270 53.23 23.69 -2.18
N THR A 271 53.79 23.43 -3.35
CA THR A 271 54.98 22.69 -3.73
C THR A 271 56.19 22.92 -2.82
N ASN A 272 56.72 21.86 -2.22
CA ASN A 272 58.04 21.88 -1.61
C ASN A 272 59.08 21.56 -2.70
N THR A 273 59.77 22.58 -3.22
CA THR A 273 61.08 22.44 -3.88
C THR A 273 62.14 23.00 -2.95
N GLU A 274 63.11 22.14 -2.69
CA GLU A 274 64.28 22.28 -1.84
C GLU A 274 65.19 23.49 -2.17
N ALA A 275 65.50 24.30 -1.16
CA ALA A 275 66.76 25.04 -1.01
C ALA A 275 66.92 25.56 0.44
N ALA A 276 68.15 25.45 0.97
CA ALA A 276 68.55 25.73 2.36
C ALA A 276 68.89 27.22 2.64
N PRO A 277 69.59 27.60 3.74
CA PRO A 277 69.03 28.10 5.01
C PRO A 277 69.50 29.52 5.38
N VAL A 278 68.69 30.39 6.03
CA VAL A 278 69.21 31.63 6.68
C VAL A 278 68.37 32.10 7.89
N GLU A 279 69.04 32.13 9.05
CA GLU A 279 69.02 33.05 10.21
C GLU A 279 67.74 33.66 10.83
N THR A 280 67.58 33.35 12.13
CA THR A 280 67.55 34.25 13.31
C THR A 280 66.53 35.41 13.37
N THR A 281 65.55 35.33 14.30
CA THR A 281 65.46 36.13 15.56
C THR A 281 64.09 35.99 16.26
N THR A 282 64.12 35.57 17.54
CA THR A 282 63.09 35.68 18.60
C THR A 282 62.77 37.17 18.91
N PRO A 283 61.72 37.59 19.69
CA PRO A 283 61.26 37.07 21.01
C PRO A 283 59.73 36.79 21.09
N THR A 284 59.24 35.80 21.83
CA THR A 284 59.02 35.73 23.30
C THR A 284 57.91 36.66 23.83
N GLU A 285 56.77 36.07 24.23
CA GLU A 285 56.10 36.41 25.49
C GLU A 285 55.53 35.15 26.16
N THR A 286 55.82 35.05 27.45
CA THR A 286 55.74 33.97 28.46
C THR A 286 54.31 33.78 29.03
N VAL A 287 53.75 32.56 29.17
CA VAL A 287 53.83 31.53 30.28
C VAL A 287 53.10 31.97 31.59
N PRO A 288 52.52 31.10 32.48
CA PRO A 288 52.43 29.61 32.60
C PRO A 288 50.97 29.05 32.72
N VAL A 289 50.63 27.76 32.49
CA VAL A 289 50.96 26.45 33.12
C VAL A 289 50.52 26.28 34.57
N GLU A 290 49.56 25.38 34.82
CA GLU A 290 49.58 24.21 35.74
C GLU A 290 48.14 23.65 35.92
N THR A 291 47.78 22.41 36.25
CA THR A 291 48.31 21.03 36.14
C THR A 291 47.21 20.16 36.83
N SER A 292 46.91 18.96 36.29
CA SER A 292 46.37 17.73 36.94
C SER A 292 45.00 17.75 37.65
N LEU A 293 44.01 16.92 37.26
CA LEU A 293 43.81 15.47 37.49
C LEU A 293 43.42 15.04 38.92
N SER A 294 42.32 14.27 38.98
CA SER A 294 41.98 13.15 39.89
C SER A 294 40.87 13.33 40.94
N SER A 295 39.73 12.69 40.64
CA SER A 295 38.97 11.70 41.43
C SER A 295 38.87 11.82 42.97
N SER A 296 37.64 11.76 43.51
CA SER A 296 37.21 10.68 44.43
C SER A 296 35.72 10.72 44.80
N THR A 297 35.24 9.50 45.06
CA THR A 297 33.93 8.96 45.45
C THR A 297 33.59 9.17 46.94
N SER A 298 32.32 8.89 47.29
CA SER A 298 31.72 8.69 48.62
C SER A 298 31.23 10.00 49.28
N GLU A 299 30.11 10.08 50.00
CA GLU A 299 29.45 9.08 50.84
C GLU A 299 28.04 9.55 51.22
N GLN A 300 27.14 8.58 51.40
CA GLN A 300 25.79 8.68 51.97
C GLN A 300 25.86 8.96 53.49
N PRO A 301 24.78 9.47 54.11
CA PRO A 301 24.34 8.79 55.32
C PRO A 301 22.83 8.54 55.41
N VAL A 302 22.54 7.50 56.17
CA VAL A 302 21.26 6.86 56.49
C VAL A 302 20.68 7.46 57.78
N ALA A 303 19.34 7.62 57.86
CA ALA A 303 18.59 7.49 59.12
C ALA A 303 17.08 7.21 58.87
N THR A 304 16.58 6.18 59.55
CA THR A 304 15.20 5.66 59.75
C THR A 304 15.20 5.04 61.17
N PRO A 305 14.11 4.75 61.93
CA PRO A 305 12.64 4.90 61.73
C PRO A 305 11.86 5.55 62.92
N ALA A 306 10.57 5.83 62.72
CA ALA A 306 9.52 5.51 63.70
C ALA A 306 8.15 5.31 63.04
N GLU A 307 7.42 4.33 63.58
CA GLU A 307 6.26 3.61 63.08
C GLU A 307 4.96 4.15 63.72
N THR A 308 3.84 4.21 62.97
CA THR A 308 2.48 3.83 63.44
C THR A 308 1.58 3.66 62.21
N ALA A 309 0.91 2.51 62.17
CA ALA A 309 0.05 2.03 61.11
C ALA A 309 -1.31 2.72 61.05
N GLU A 310 -1.89 2.85 59.86
CA GLU A 310 -3.33 2.62 59.66
C GLU A 310 -3.61 2.12 58.24
N THR A 311 -4.52 1.16 58.18
CA THR A 311 -4.85 0.30 57.05
C THR A 311 -5.82 0.99 56.09
N SER A 312 -5.52 1.01 54.79
CA SER A 312 -6.57 1.05 53.74
C SER A 312 -6.07 0.49 52.40
N THR A 313 -7.00 -0.21 51.78
CA THR A 313 -6.95 -1.10 50.60
C THR A 313 -6.43 -0.44 49.31
N PRO A 314 -5.75 -1.20 48.40
CA PRO A 314 -5.25 -0.67 47.14
C PRO A 314 -6.35 -0.67 46.06
N THR A 315 -6.59 0.49 45.45
CA THR A 315 -7.23 0.58 44.13
C THR A 315 -6.17 1.08 43.14
N PRO A 316 -5.94 0.39 42.00
CA PRO A 316 -4.85 0.72 41.10
C PRO A 316 -5.13 2.02 40.33
N THR A 317 -4.25 2.99 40.54
CA THR A 317 -4.14 4.26 39.82
C THR A 317 -3.90 4.00 38.33
N ALA A 318 -4.83 4.45 37.49
CA ALA A 318 -4.64 4.57 36.05
C ALA A 318 -3.47 5.54 35.75
N PRO A 319 -2.68 5.31 34.69
CA PRO A 319 -1.61 6.21 34.31
C PRO A 319 -2.20 7.59 33.97
N ASN A 320 -1.83 8.56 34.79
CA ASN A 320 -2.12 9.97 34.58
C ASN A 320 -1.35 10.40 33.32
N VAL A 321 -2.01 10.40 32.17
CA VAL A 321 -1.51 11.12 30.99
C VAL A 321 -1.65 12.59 31.33
N SER A 322 -0.55 13.16 31.82
CA SER A 322 -0.38 14.60 31.87
C SER A 322 -0.48 15.11 30.43
N ILE A 323 -1.69 15.51 30.04
CA ILE A 323 -1.90 16.43 28.93
C ILE A 323 -1.19 17.70 29.38
N SER A 324 0.02 17.90 28.89
CA SER A 324 0.73 19.16 29.05
C SER A 324 -0.12 20.22 28.37
N THR A 325 -0.94 20.93 29.15
CA THR A 325 -1.46 22.24 28.79
C THR A 325 -0.27 23.18 28.66
N ALA A 326 0.38 23.14 27.50
CA ALA A 326 1.29 24.18 27.05
C ALA A 326 0.46 25.41 26.63
N ASN A 327 -0.21 26.04 27.59
CA ASN A 327 -0.59 27.44 27.48
C ASN A 327 0.63 28.25 27.93
N ALA A 328 1.64 28.31 27.07
CA ALA A 328 2.78 29.20 27.21
C ALA A 328 2.71 30.21 26.05
N ASP A 329 2.47 31.48 26.40
CA ASP A 329 2.61 32.69 25.56
C ASP A 329 2.75 32.47 24.05
N LEU A 330 1.62 32.23 23.36
CA LEU A 330 1.54 32.39 21.91
C LEU A 330 1.37 33.88 21.59
N ALA A 331 2.45 34.65 21.75
CA ALA A 331 2.55 35.89 21.01
C ALA A 331 2.53 35.52 19.53
N VAL A 332 1.40 35.75 18.87
CA VAL A 332 1.22 35.56 17.44
C VAL A 332 2.34 36.31 16.74
N ASP A 333 3.23 35.59 16.05
CA ASP A 333 4.23 36.22 15.19
C ASP A 333 3.51 36.74 13.93
N ALA A 334 2.82 37.86 14.11
CA ALA A 334 2.04 38.53 13.07
C ALA A 334 2.92 38.91 11.87
N GLU A 335 4.23 39.05 12.08
CA GLU A 335 5.19 39.33 11.02
C GLU A 335 5.53 38.08 10.20
N ALA A 336 5.69 36.93 10.85
CA ALA A 336 5.83 35.64 10.17
C ALA A 336 4.57 35.28 9.36
N LEU A 337 3.37 35.41 9.94
CA LEU A 337 2.11 35.17 9.23
C LEU A 337 1.96 36.11 8.03
N ARG A 338 2.32 37.38 8.19
CA ARG A 338 2.31 38.35 7.08
C ARG A 338 3.26 37.94 5.96
N LYS A 339 4.46 37.48 6.27
CA LYS A 339 5.43 36.98 5.26
C LYS A 339 4.89 35.77 4.49
N GLU A 340 4.16 34.86 5.14
CA GLU A 340 3.48 33.74 4.48
C GLU A 340 2.35 34.22 3.55
N LEU A 341 1.48 35.11 4.02
CA LEU A 341 0.34 35.61 3.22
C LEU A 341 0.78 36.47 2.03
N VAL A 342 1.91 37.18 2.14
CA VAL A 342 2.52 37.93 1.03
C VAL A 342 2.98 36.97 -0.08
N LYS A 343 3.59 35.84 0.26
CA LYS A 343 4.01 34.82 -0.73
C LYS A 343 2.82 34.23 -1.50
N LEU A 344 1.64 34.24 -0.90
CA LEU A 344 0.39 33.74 -1.48
C LEU A 344 -0.35 34.79 -2.33
N GLY A 345 0.19 36.01 -2.47
CA GLY A 345 -0.34 37.05 -3.36
C GLY A 345 -1.57 37.82 -2.84
N LEU A 346 -1.90 37.71 -1.55
CA LEU A 346 -3.05 38.42 -0.97
C LEU A 346 -2.82 39.93 -0.87
N THR A 347 -3.89 40.72 -1.00
CA THR A 347 -3.82 42.19 -0.82
C THR A 347 -3.57 42.57 0.64
N VAL A 348 -2.97 43.74 0.89
CA VAL A 348 -2.64 44.22 2.25
C VAL A 348 -3.88 44.26 3.16
N ALA A 349 -5.03 44.70 2.65
CA ALA A 349 -6.29 44.71 3.40
C ALA A 349 -6.79 43.31 3.79
N GLN A 350 -6.57 42.30 2.95
CA GLN A 350 -6.92 40.91 3.26
C GLN A 350 -5.95 40.30 4.27
N GLN A 351 -4.67 40.63 4.17
CA GLN A 351 -3.65 40.20 5.13
C GLN A 351 -3.97 40.72 6.53
N ASP A 352 -4.25 42.01 6.68
CA ASP A 352 -4.54 42.63 7.99
C ASP A 352 -5.78 41.99 8.64
N ARG A 353 -6.83 41.73 7.85
CA ARG A 353 -8.04 41.06 8.31
C ARG A 353 -7.79 39.62 8.76
N LEU A 354 -6.99 38.86 8.02
CA LEU A 354 -6.66 37.48 8.38
C LEU A 354 -5.73 37.42 9.59
N ILE A 355 -4.76 38.32 9.71
CA ILE A 355 -3.87 38.41 10.89
C ILE A 355 -4.69 38.70 12.15
N GLU A 356 -5.59 39.68 12.12
CA GLU A 356 -6.47 39.99 13.24
C GLU A 356 -7.32 38.76 13.63
N LEU A 357 -7.91 38.10 12.63
CA LEU A 357 -8.79 36.97 12.82
C LEU A 357 -8.05 35.72 13.35
N TYR A 358 -6.83 35.43 12.88
CA TYR A 358 -5.98 34.37 13.39
C TYR A 358 -5.53 34.65 14.83
N SER A 359 -5.16 35.91 15.11
CA SER A 359 -4.68 36.32 16.43
C SER A 359 -5.74 36.24 17.52
N LYS A 360 -7.00 36.57 17.19
CA LYS A 360 -8.14 36.52 18.11
C LYS A 360 -8.44 35.10 18.60
N GLU A 361 -8.14 34.10 17.75
CA GLU A 361 -8.51 32.69 17.96
C GLU A 361 -7.29 31.84 18.34
N GLY A 362 -6.12 32.45 18.48
CA GLY A 362 -4.89 31.81 18.95
C GLY A 362 -4.15 30.98 17.89
N TYR A 363 -4.43 31.18 16.60
CA TYR A 363 -3.68 30.51 15.53
C TYR A 363 -2.39 31.28 15.22
N SER A 364 -1.25 30.59 15.29
CA SER A 364 0.07 31.18 15.07
C SER A 364 0.55 31.10 13.61
N SER A 365 -0.07 30.25 12.79
CA SER A 365 0.33 30.02 11.39
C SER A 365 -0.81 29.45 10.55
N LEU A 366 -0.67 29.49 9.22
CA LEU A 366 -1.59 28.79 8.32
C LEU A 366 -1.60 27.28 8.60
N LYS A 367 -0.42 26.71 8.87
CA LYS A 367 -0.25 25.28 9.23
C LYS A 367 -1.07 24.90 10.45
N SER A 368 -1.14 25.76 11.48
CA SER A 368 -1.92 25.45 12.70
C SER A 368 -3.42 25.25 12.45
N VAL A 369 -3.98 25.95 11.47
CA VAL A 369 -5.38 25.77 11.05
C VAL A 369 -5.56 24.47 10.26
N ILE A 370 -4.58 24.13 9.40
CA ILE A 370 -4.58 22.87 8.65
C ILE A 370 -4.45 21.68 9.60
N ASP A 371 -3.52 21.73 10.56
CA ASP A 371 -3.33 20.71 11.59
C ASP A 371 -4.63 20.51 12.41
N LYS A 372 -5.35 21.61 12.71
CA LYS A 372 -6.66 21.53 13.36
C LYS A 372 -7.71 20.85 12.48
N LEU A 373 -7.82 21.21 11.20
CA LEU A 373 -8.75 20.55 10.28
C LEU A 373 -8.44 19.06 10.11
N TYR A 374 -7.16 18.68 10.11
CA TYR A 374 -6.73 17.29 10.09
C TYR A 374 -7.09 16.55 11.39
N ALA A 375 -6.88 17.19 12.55
CA ALA A 375 -7.31 16.63 13.83
C ALA A 375 -8.84 16.49 13.91
N ASP A 376 -9.59 17.43 13.33
CA ASP A 376 -11.06 17.38 13.29
C ASP A 376 -11.56 16.32 12.30
N SER A 377 -10.88 16.10 11.16
CA SER A 377 -11.22 15.01 10.23
C SER A 377 -11.08 13.64 10.90
N ALA A 378 -10.05 13.44 11.72
CA ALA A 378 -9.89 12.24 12.53
C ALA A 378 -11.07 12.04 13.51
N LYS A 379 -11.58 13.11 14.12
CA LYS A 379 -12.78 13.03 14.98
C LYS A 379 -14.03 12.63 14.19
N VAL A 380 -14.18 13.12 12.95
CA VAL A 380 -15.29 12.69 12.08
C VAL A 380 -15.20 11.20 11.76
N ILE A 381 -14.00 10.69 11.46
CA ILE A 381 -13.78 9.25 11.22
C ILE A 381 -14.20 8.43 12.45
N VAL A 382 -13.80 8.86 13.65
CA VAL A 382 -14.17 8.20 14.91
C VAL A 382 -15.68 8.27 15.17
N ALA A 383 -16.32 9.43 14.96
CA ALA A 383 -17.77 9.56 15.13
C ALA A 383 -18.55 8.67 14.14
N THR A 384 -18.03 8.53 12.92
CA THR A 384 -18.62 7.68 11.88
C THR A 384 -18.43 6.20 12.18
N SER A 385 -17.26 5.78 12.68
CA SER A 385 -17.00 4.39 13.06
C SER A 385 -17.80 3.94 14.30
N GLN A 386 -18.18 4.89 15.16
CA GLN A 386 -19.11 4.65 16.27
C GLN A 386 -20.58 4.58 15.82
N GLY A 387 -20.86 4.76 14.52
CA GLY A 387 -22.21 4.75 13.97
C GLY A 387 -23.06 5.94 14.44
N ASN A 388 -22.44 7.10 14.67
CA ASN A 388 -23.15 8.33 15.03
C ASN A 388 -23.05 9.36 13.88
N PRO A 389 -23.90 9.22 12.83
CA PRO A 389 -23.82 10.05 11.64
C PRO A 389 -24.16 11.52 11.93
N ASP A 390 -25.02 11.80 12.91
CA ASP A 390 -25.42 13.17 13.26
C ASP A 390 -24.28 13.93 13.93
N HIS A 391 -23.56 13.28 14.85
CA HIS A 391 -22.36 13.86 15.46
C HIS A 391 -21.25 14.06 14.42
N ALA A 392 -21.06 13.10 13.51
CA ALA A 392 -20.11 13.23 12.42
C ALA A 392 -20.46 14.41 11.49
N LYS A 393 -21.74 14.58 11.13
CA LYS A 393 -22.21 15.73 10.33
C LYS A 393 -22.02 17.06 11.05
N SER A 394 -22.25 17.12 12.36
CA SER A 394 -22.00 18.31 13.18
C SER A 394 -20.51 18.71 13.17
N LEU A 395 -19.61 17.71 13.29
CA LEU A 395 -18.17 17.93 13.17
C LEU A 395 -17.77 18.39 11.76
N ILE A 396 -18.33 17.78 10.71
CA ILE A 396 -18.14 18.23 9.32
C ILE A 396 -18.61 19.68 9.12
N GLY A 397 -19.75 20.07 9.71
CA GLY A 397 -20.23 21.46 9.69
C GLY A 397 -19.28 22.42 10.39
N SER A 398 -18.71 22.01 11.53
CA SER A 398 -17.70 22.79 12.27
C SER A 398 -16.40 22.94 11.47
N MET A 399 -15.99 21.89 10.76
CA MET A 399 -14.84 21.93 9.85
C MET A 399 -15.10 22.83 8.66
N GLN A 400 -16.28 22.75 8.03
CA GLN A 400 -16.66 23.64 6.94
C GLN A 400 -16.65 25.11 7.39
N ALA A 401 -17.15 25.41 8.60
CA ALA A 401 -17.10 26.75 9.16
C ALA A 401 -15.66 27.24 9.38
N THR A 402 -14.79 26.37 9.92
CA THR A 402 -13.36 26.66 10.10
C THR A 402 -12.69 26.93 8.75
N TYR A 403 -12.88 26.03 7.77
CA TYR A 403 -12.40 26.20 6.41
C TYR A 403 -12.87 27.52 5.79
N GLY A 404 -14.18 27.80 5.85
CA GLY A 404 -14.80 29.00 5.29
C GLY A 404 -14.26 30.30 5.91
N THR A 405 -13.95 30.28 7.20
CA THR A 405 -13.49 31.46 7.93
C THR A 405 -12.01 31.77 7.69
N TYR A 406 -11.14 30.74 7.73
CA TYR A 406 -9.68 30.95 7.76
C TYR A 406 -8.99 30.67 6.42
N LEU A 407 -9.48 29.71 5.64
CA LEU A 407 -8.75 29.14 4.50
C LEU A 407 -9.39 29.44 3.15
N LYS A 408 -10.72 29.58 3.09
CA LYS A 408 -11.45 29.75 1.83
C LYS A 408 -10.95 30.94 1.00
N ALA A 409 -10.77 32.10 1.62
CA ALA A 409 -10.32 33.30 0.91
C ALA A 409 -8.92 33.14 0.29
N ILE A 410 -8.05 32.37 0.94
CA ILE A 410 -6.70 32.05 0.43
C ILE A 410 -6.83 31.09 -0.76
N LEU A 411 -7.59 30.00 -0.59
CA LEU A 411 -7.78 28.99 -1.63
C LEU A 411 -8.53 29.50 -2.87
N ASP A 412 -9.52 30.38 -2.70
CA ASP A 412 -10.24 30.99 -3.82
C ASP A 412 -9.30 31.83 -4.72
N GLN A 413 -8.20 32.35 -4.17
CA GLN A 413 -7.18 33.08 -4.94
C GLN A 413 -6.10 32.15 -5.52
N THR A 414 -5.60 31.18 -4.75
CA THR A 414 -4.50 30.32 -5.20
C THR A 414 -4.96 29.17 -6.08
N ASN A 415 -6.04 28.49 -5.72
CA ASN A 415 -6.58 27.34 -6.43
C ASN A 415 -8.13 27.27 -6.35
N PRO A 416 -8.86 28.04 -7.18
CA PRO A 416 -10.31 28.15 -7.09
C PRO A 416 -11.04 26.85 -7.47
N ASN A 417 -10.41 25.96 -8.22
CA ASN A 417 -10.97 24.66 -8.56
C ASN A 417 -10.98 23.74 -7.34
N PHE A 418 -9.87 23.68 -6.61
CA PHE A 418 -9.78 22.90 -5.37
C PHE A 418 -10.71 23.47 -4.29
N ALA A 419 -10.80 24.80 -4.16
CA ALA A 419 -11.75 25.45 -3.25
C ALA A 419 -13.20 25.02 -3.50
N ARG A 420 -13.65 25.09 -4.77
CA ARG A 420 -14.99 24.63 -5.18
C ARG A 420 -15.20 23.14 -4.95
N SER A 421 -14.17 22.32 -5.19
CA SER A 421 -14.23 20.88 -4.97
C SER A 421 -14.42 20.53 -3.50
N LEU A 422 -13.64 21.15 -2.61
CA LEU A 422 -13.72 20.91 -1.16
C LEU A 422 -15.04 21.43 -0.58
N GLU A 423 -15.51 22.59 -1.02
CA GLU A 423 -16.81 23.13 -0.62
C GLU A 423 -17.97 22.26 -1.13
N GLY A 424 -17.86 21.77 -2.37
CA GLY A 424 -18.78 20.77 -2.93
C GLY A 424 -18.81 19.48 -2.12
N LEU A 425 -17.65 18.98 -1.69
CA LEU A 425 -17.54 17.77 -0.86
C LEU A 425 -18.18 17.98 0.52
N PHE A 426 -17.94 19.10 1.19
CA PHE A 426 -18.61 19.42 2.46
C PHE A 426 -20.14 19.41 2.33
N ASN A 427 -20.66 20.10 1.31
CA ASN A 427 -22.09 20.18 1.07
C ASN A 427 -22.69 18.82 0.71
N HIS A 428 -21.98 18.04 -0.13
CA HIS A 428 -22.37 16.68 -0.49
C HIS A 428 -22.49 15.80 0.74
N LEU A 429 -21.43 15.71 1.56
CA LEU A 429 -21.41 14.87 2.76
C LEU A 429 -22.49 15.24 3.78
N GLN A 430 -22.79 16.53 3.93
CA GLN A 430 -23.89 16.98 4.79
C GLN A 430 -25.26 16.58 4.25
N SER A 431 -25.44 16.58 2.93
CA SER A 431 -26.69 16.20 2.27
C SER A 431 -26.95 14.69 2.22
N LEU A 432 -25.95 13.86 2.52
CA LEU A 432 -26.08 12.41 2.45
C LEU A 432 -27.09 11.89 3.50
N PRO A 433 -28.03 11.01 3.12
CA PRO A 433 -28.99 10.42 4.06
C PRO A 433 -28.33 9.48 5.08
N GLY A 434 -27.15 8.95 4.79
CA GLY A 434 -26.32 8.20 5.73
C GLY A 434 -24.84 8.38 5.40
N LEU A 435 -24.04 8.78 6.39
CA LEU A 435 -22.60 8.98 6.25
C LEU A 435 -21.89 7.65 6.51
N ARG A 436 -21.07 7.19 5.56
CA ARG A 436 -20.24 5.97 5.73
C ARG A 436 -18.77 6.35 5.89
N GLN A 437 -17.99 5.47 6.53
CA GLN A 437 -16.56 5.71 6.78
C GLN A 437 -15.78 6.00 5.49
N GLN A 438 -16.08 5.30 4.39
CA GLN A 438 -15.49 5.53 3.08
C GLN A 438 -15.67 6.97 2.59
N ASP A 439 -16.85 7.57 2.83
CA ASP A 439 -17.16 8.92 2.37
C ASP A 439 -16.36 9.98 3.17
N VAL A 440 -16.02 9.67 4.43
CA VAL A 440 -15.28 10.55 5.34
C VAL A 440 -13.77 10.46 5.13
N VAL A 441 -13.25 9.28 4.78
CA VAL A 441 -11.82 9.10 4.48
C VAL A 441 -11.40 10.00 3.31
N VAL A 442 -12.24 10.08 2.27
CA VAL A 442 -12.04 11.00 1.12
C VAL A 442 -11.95 12.47 1.56
N LEU A 443 -12.73 12.88 2.57
CA LEU A 443 -12.62 14.22 3.15
C LEU A 443 -11.29 14.42 3.87
N ALA A 444 -10.83 13.42 4.63
CA ALA A 444 -9.55 13.49 5.33
C ALA A 444 -8.36 13.59 4.36
N GLU A 445 -8.39 12.82 3.27
CA GLU A 445 -7.39 12.90 2.19
C GLU A 445 -7.38 14.27 1.51
N HIS A 446 -8.55 14.86 1.27
CA HIS A 446 -8.64 16.22 0.73
C HIS A 446 -8.08 17.27 1.69
N ILE A 447 -8.26 17.10 2.99
CA ILE A 447 -7.69 17.99 4.01
C ILE A 447 -6.17 17.79 4.14
N ASP A 448 -5.66 16.58 3.97
CA ASP A 448 -4.23 16.31 3.95
C ASP A 448 -3.55 17.02 2.75
N SER A 449 -4.23 17.02 1.60
CA SER A 449 -3.74 17.72 0.40
C SER A 449 -3.75 19.26 0.50
N LEU A 450 -4.33 19.86 1.56
CA LEU A 450 -4.45 21.31 1.67
C LEU A 450 -3.07 21.99 1.76
N ALA A 451 -2.14 21.40 2.50
CA ALA A 451 -0.79 21.95 2.66
C ALA A 451 0.01 21.94 1.34
N SER A 452 -0.12 20.87 0.55
CA SER A 452 0.55 20.75 -0.75
C SER A 452 -0.08 21.64 -1.82
N VAL A 453 -1.41 21.78 -1.83
CA VAL A 453 -2.13 22.68 -2.75
C VAL A 453 -1.75 24.13 -2.52
N ILE A 454 -1.67 24.56 -1.25
CA ILE A 454 -1.33 25.94 -0.90
C ILE A 454 0.14 26.26 -1.24
N SER A 455 1.06 25.30 -1.10
CA SER A 455 2.50 25.52 -1.30
C SER A 455 2.96 25.39 -2.74
N ASN A 456 2.50 24.36 -3.47
CA ASN A 456 3.06 23.99 -4.78
C ASN A 456 2.04 24.06 -5.92
N ASN A 457 0.79 24.44 -5.64
CA ASN A 457 -0.31 24.55 -6.61
C ASN A 457 -0.57 23.28 -7.45
N SER A 458 -0.04 22.13 -7.02
CA SER A 458 -0.22 20.83 -7.66
C SER A 458 -1.19 19.98 -6.84
N VAL A 459 -2.20 19.44 -7.52
CA VAL A 459 -3.09 18.42 -6.95
C VAL A 459 -2.66 17.10 -7.59
N ALA A 460 -2.30 16.10 -6.79
CA ALA A 460 -2.02 14.76 -7.30
C ALA A 460 -3.20 14.29 -8.18
N SER A 461 -2.91 13.81 -9.39
CA SER A 461 -3.92 13.47 -10.40
C SER A 461 -4.88 12.36 -9.95
N LEU A 462 -4.44 11.48 -9.04
CA LEU A 462 -5.22 10.37 -8.47
C LEU A 462 -6.46 10.86 -7.69
N ASN A 463 -6.38 12.02 -7.04
CA ASN A 463 -7.47 12.58 -6.24
C ASN A 463 -8.68 12.99 -7.10
N LYS A 464 -8.50 13.26 -8.41
CA LYS A 464 -9.59 13.67 -9.31
C LYS A 464 -10.46 12.48 -9.73
N THR A 465 -9.85 11.33 -9.99
CA THR A 465 -10.54 10.13 -10.44
C THR A 465 -11.30 9.47 -9.29
N GLU A 466 -10.69 9.42 -8.10
CA GLU A 466 -11.34 8.92 -6.89
C GLU A 466 -12.51 9.81 -6.43
N LEU A 467 -12.42 11.14 -6.59
CA LEU A 467 -13.56 12.03 -6.37
C LEU A 467 -14.68 11.83 -7.37
N ALA A 468 -14.35 11.58 -8.64
CA ALA A 468 -15.37 11.34 -9.67
C ALA A 468 -16.12 10.03 -9.38
N LEU A 469 -15.40 8.94 -9.07
CA LEU A 469 -16.02 7.67 -8.71
C LEU A 469 -16.76 7.73 -7.37
N THR A 470 -16.20 8.39 -6.36
CA THR A 470 -16.87 8.56 -5.07
C THR A 470 -18.11 9.44 -5.22
N GLY A 471 -18.05 10.52 -5.99
CA GLY A 471 -19.21 11.37 -6.27
C GLY A 471 -20.34 10.64 -6.99
N ILE A 472 -19.99 9.76 -7.95
CA ILE A 472 -20.98 8.96 -8.69
C ILE A 472 -21.53 7.81 -7.84
N TRP A 473 -20.67 7.08 -7.14
CA TRP A 473 -21.06 5.89 -6.38
C TRP A 473 -21.68 6.24 -5.03
N SER A 474 -21.20 7.26 -4.32
CA SER A 474 -21.65 7.59 -2.96
C SER A 474 -23.10 8.07 -2.91
N GLY A 475 -23.69 7.98 -1.71
CA GLY A 475 -25.05 8.43 -1.45
C GLY A 475 -26.13 7.54 -2.07
N TRP A 476 -27.10 8.17 -2.74
CA TRP A 476 -28.34 7.52 -3.18
C TRP A 476 -28.11 6.38 -4.18
N LEU A 477 -27.11 6.47 -5.04
CA LEU A 477 -26.84 5.43 -6.03
C LEU A 477 -26.40 4.12 -5.35
N ARG A 478 -25.35 4.17 -4.51
CA ARG A 478 -24.93 3.02 -3.69
C ARG A 478 -26.06 2.51 -2.80
N LEU A 479 -26.86 3.41 -2.22
CA LEU A 479 -28.05 3.01 -1.44
C LEU A 479 -29.01 2.15 -2.26
N ILE A 480 -29.41 2.63 -3.43
CA ILE A 480 -30.38 1.94 -4.30
C ILE A 480 -29.79 0.61 -4.79
N ILE A 481 -28.54 0.61 -5.26
CA ILE A 481 -27.92 -0.59 -5.84
C ILE A 481 -27.71 -1.67 -4.77
N ILE A 482 -27.17 -1.33 -3.60
CA ILE A 482 -26.95 -2.32 -2.53
C ILE A 482 -28.30 -2.86 -2.01
N PHE A 483 -29.30 -1.99 -1.90
CA PHE A 483 -30.65 -2.43 -1.56
C PHE A 483 -31.21 -3.41 -2.60
N LEU A 484 -31.10 -3.09 -3.90
CA LEU A 484 -31.54 -3.97 -4.97
C LEU A 484 -30.77 -5.29 -5.00
N LEU A 485 -29.46 -5.29 -4.74
CA LEU A 485 -28.68 -6.52 -4.63
C LEU A 485 -29.11 -7.37 -3.42
N GLY A 486 -29.39 -6.73 -2.28
CA GLY A 486 -29.92 -7.42 -1.09
C GLY A 486 -31.32 -8.01 -1.31
N LEU A 487 -32.11 -7.45 -2.23
CA LEU A 487 -33.37 -8.04 -2.67
C LEU A 487 -33.14 -9.17 -3.71
N ALA A 488 -32.24 -8.94 -4.66
CA ALA A 488 -31.90 -9.89 -5.71
C ALA A 488 -31.27 -11.17 -5.15
N SER A 489 -30.63 -11.12 -3.98
CA SER A 489 -30.07 -12.30 -3.32
C SER A 489 -31.12 -13.34 -2.90
N PHE A 490 -32.40 -12.96 -2.79
CA PHE A 490 -33.48 -13.93 -2.55
C PHE A 490 -33.83 -14.76 -3.80
N VAL A 491 -33.55 -14.24 -5.00
CA VAL A 491 -33.87 -14.91 -6.27
C VAL A 491 -33.16 -16.27 -6.42
N PRO A 492 -31.82 -16.38 -6.27
CA PRO A 492 -31.16 -17.68 -6.42
C PRO A 492 -31.59 -18.69 -5.34
N LEU A 493 -31.94 -18.22 -4.13
CA LEU A 493 -32.50 -19.08 -3.07
C LEU A 493 -33.88 -19.63 -3.45
N TYR A 494 -34.73 -18.78 -4.02
CA TYR A 494 -36.05 -19.19 -4.50
C TYR A 494 -35.96 -20.16 -5.68
N LEU A 495 -35.05 -19.90 -6.64
CA LEU A 495 -34.84 -20.79 -7.79
C LEU A 495 -34.31 -22.16 -7.35
N LEU A 496 -33.40 -22.21 -6.38
CA LEU A 496 -32.90 -23.46 -5.82
C LEU A 496 -34.02 -24.26 -5.12
N TYR A 497 -34.87 -23.57 -4.37
CA TYR A 497 -36.04 -24.18 -3.74
C TYR A 497 -37.03 -24.75 -4.77
N LEU A 498 -37.28 -24.02 -5.86
CA LEU A 498 -38.18 -24.45 -6.94
C LEU A 498 -37.61 -25.62 -7.74
N ALA A 499 -36.32 -25.56 -8.10
CA ALA A 499 -35.67 -26.57 -8.93
C ALA A 499 -35.56 -27.94 -8.24
N PHE A 500 -35.31 -27.97 -6.93
CA PHE A 500 -35.03 -29.22 -6.20
C PHE A 500 -36.07 -29.56 -5.12
N GLY A 501 -37.18 -28.80 -5.07
CA GLY A 501 -38.43 -29.15 -4.37
C GLY A 501 -38.33 -29.31 -2.84
N GLY A 502 -37.21 -28.90 -2.23
CA GLY A 502 -36.99 -28.96 -0.77
C GLY A 502 -37.02 -30.36 -0.13
N GLY A 503 -37.27 -31.45 -0.86
CA GLY A 503 -37.46 -32.78 -0.29
C GLY A 503 -36.17 -33.54 0.07
N ASN A 504 -35.06 -33.21 -0.60
CA ASN A 504 -33.77 -33.89 -0.39
C ASN A 504 -32.89 -33.11 0.62
N ARG A 505 -32.48 -33.79 1.69
CA ARG A 505 -31.62 -33.23 2.75
C ARG A 505 -30.31 -32.63 2.21
N ASN A 506 -29.69 -33.25 1.20
CA ASN A 506 -28.42 -32.76 0.65
C ASN A 506 -28.60 -31.46 -0.13
N TRP A 507 -29.70 -31.33 -0.88
CA TRP A 507 -30.07 -30.08 -1.57
C TRP A 507 -30.46 -28.97 -0.59
N GLN A 508 -31.11 -29.32 0.54
CA GLN A 508 -31.35 -28.36 1.61
C GLN A 508 -30.05 -27.81 2.19
N LEU A 509 -29.02 -28.65 2.40
CA LEU A 509 -27.71 -28.20 2.89
C LEU A 509 -27.03 -27.21 1.94
N ILE A 510 -27.13 -27.43 0.63
CA ILE A 510 -26.63 -26.50 -0.39
C ILE A 510 -27.44 -25.20 -0.38
N GLY A 511 -28.76 -25.28 -0.22
CA GLY A 511 -29.61 -24.10 -0.02
C GLY A 511 -29.21 -23.27 1.20
N TRP A 512 -28.96 -23.92 2.35
CA TRP A 512 -28.46 -23.26 3.55
C TRP A 512 -27.06 -22.66 3.37
N SER A 513 -26.18 -23.34 2.64
CA SER A 513 -24.86 -22.80 2.30
C SER A 513 -24.97 -21.51 1.47
N LEU A 514 -25.79 -21.55 0.40
CA LEU A 514 -26.02 -20.39 -0.45
C LEU A 514 -26.66 -19.24 0.34
N PHE A 515 -27.59 -19.55 1.25
CA PHE A 515 -28.16 -18.55 2.16
C PHE A 515 -27.08 -17.92 3.03
N CYS A 516 -26.21 -18.70 3.65
CA CYS A 516 -25.10 -18.18 4.46
C CYS A 516 -24.15 -17.30 3.63
N LEU A 517 -23.83 -17.68 2.38
CA LEU A 517 -23.00 -16.85 1.49
C LEU A 517 -23.65 -15.50 1.15
N LEU A 518 -24.97 -15.48 1.00
CA LEU A 518 -25.73 -14.28 0.63
C LEU A 518 -26.16 -13.43 1.83
N LEU A 519 -26.12 -13.98 3.04
CA LEU A 519 -26.53 -13.31 4.29
C LEU A 519 -25.84 -11.95 4.50
N PRO A 520 -24.52 -11.77 4.24
CA PRO A 520 -23.88 -10.46 4.35
C PRO A 520 -24.49 -9.41 3.42
N LEU A 521 -24.80 -9.80 2.19
CA LEU A 521 -25.40 -8.92 1.20
C LEU A 521 -26.84 -8.54 1.58
N MET A 522 -27.60 -9.50 2.10
CA MET A 522 -28.97 -9.29 2.61
C MET A 522 -28.98 -8.31 3.78
N TYR A 523 -28.07 -8.51 4.73
CA TYR A 523 -27.93 -7.64 5.89
C TYR A 523 -27.48 -6.24 5.48
N GLU A 524 -26.52 -6.12 4.57
CA GLU A 524 -26.07 -4.82 4.08
C GLU A 524 -27.23 -4.09 3.37
N GLY A 525 -27.97 -4.77 2.49
CA GLY A 525 -29.18 -4.21 1.87
C GLY A 525 -30.21 -3.70 2.91
N LEU A 526 -30.40 -4.45 4.00
CA LEU A 526 -31.29 -4.05 5.10
C LEU A 526 -30.75 -2.85 5.89
N SER A 527 -29.43 -2.79 6.14
CA SER A 527 -28.75 -1.66 6.77
C SER A 527 -28.94 -0.36 5.96
N TYR A 528 -28.78 -0.46 4.64
CA TYR A 528 -28.98 0.65 3.71
C TYR A 528 -30.46 1.08 3.65
N LEU A 529 -31.41 0.14 3.63
CA LEU A 529 -32.84 0.44 3.72
C LEU A 529 -33.18 1.17 5.04
N SER A 530 -32.60 0.72 6.15
CA SER A 530 -32.84 1.29 7.47
C SER A 530 -32.37 2.74 7.56
N SER A 531 -31.20 3.05 6.99
CA SER A 531 -30.68 4.42 6.88
C SER A 531 -31.59 5.30 6.01
N LEU A 532 -32.11 4.77 4.90
CA LEU A 532 -33.04 5.49 4.02
C LEU A 532 -34.36 5.80 4.74
N ILE A 533 -34.96 4.82 5.41
CA ILE A 533 -36.20 5.01 6.16
C ILE A 533 -35.96 6.01 7.31
N SER A 534 -34.83 5.93 8.01
CA SER A 534 -34.49 6.92 9.05
C SER A 534 -34.44 8.34 8.49
N SER A 535 -33.83 8.52 7.31
CA SER A 535 -33.76 9.83 6.65
C SER A 535 -35.13 10.37 6.21
N LEU A 536 -36.03 9.50 5.74
CA LEU A 536 -37.37 9.88 5.27
C LEU A 536 -38.37 10.08 6.42
N ALA A 537 -38.23 9.31 7.50
CA ALA A 537 -39.16 9.29 8.63
C ALA A 537 -38.77 10.27 9.76
N GLY A 538 -37.75 11.10 9.56
CA GLY A 538 -37.36 12.14 10.52
C GLY A 538 -36.51 11.65 11.71
N GLY A 539 -35.67 10.62 11.51
CA GLY A 539 -34.64 10.23 12.48
C GLY A 539 -35.14 9.30 13.59
N ILE A 540 -35.70 8.14 13.23
CA ILE A 540 -36.09 7.11 14.22
C ILE A 540 -34.82 6.38 14.71
N PRO A 541 -34.43 6.50 16.01
CA PRO A 541 -33.13 6.03 16.50
C PRO A 541 -32.94 4.50 16.40
N ILE A 542 -34.02 3.73 16.43
CA ILE A 542 -33.95 2.26 16.38
C ILE A 542 -33.62 1.73 14.99
N LEU A 543 -33.92 2.50 13.95
CA LEU A 543 -33.56 2.18 12.57
C LEU A 543 -32.09 2.51 12.30
N ASP A 544 -31.55 3.51 12.99
CA ASP A 544 -30.15 3.88 12.89
C ASP A 544 -29.21 2.79 13.46
N LEU A 545 -29.67 2.01 14.45
CA LEU A 545 -28.91 0.90 15.06
C LEU A 545 -28.45 -0.16 14.04
N LEU A 546 -29.25 -0.47 13.00
CA LEU A 546 -28.84 -1.40 11.93
C LEU A 546 -27.79 -0.78 10.99
N GLY A 547 -27.71 0.54 10.91
CA GLY A 547 -26.66 1.27 10.22
C GLY A 547 -25.30 1.13 10.89
N ARG A 548 -25.28 1.08 12.23
CA ARG A 548 -24.08 1.07 13.08
C ARG A 548 -23.24 -0.20 12.98
N TYR A 549 -23.84 -1.30 12.50
CA TYR A 549 -23.19 -2.61 12.42
C TYR A 549 -23.02 -3.10 10.98
N SER A 550 -22.80 -2.19 10.02
CA SER A 550 -22.45 -2.56 8.63
C SER A 550 -21.35 -3.64 8.62
N ILE A 551 -21.56 -4.68 7.81
CA ILE A 551 -20.74 -5.88 7.91
C ILE A 551 -19.28 -5.62 7.48
N PHE A 552 -19.09 -4.63 6.63
CA PHE A 552 -17.80 -4.31 6.03
C PHE A 552 -16.97 -3.32 6.85
N GLN A 553 -17.54 -2.71 7.90
CA GLN A 553 -16.89 -1.62 8.65
C GLN A 553 -16.44 -2.03 10.04
N SER A 554 -17.08 -3.03 10.66
CA SER A 554 -16.74 -3.47 12.02
C SER A 554 -15.88 -4.73 12.01
N THR A 555 -14.81 -4.75 12.80
CA THR A 555 -14.03 -5.97 13.08
C THR A 555 -14.91 -7.10 13.62
N LEU A 556 -15.92 -6.77 14.43
CA LEU A 556 -16.90 -7.74 14.92
C LEU A 556 -17.66 -8.39 13.76
N SER A 557 -18.05 -7.58 12.78
CA SER A 557 -18.77 -8.06 11.61
C SER A 557 -17.88 -8.88 10.67
N GLN A 558 -16.57 -8.57 10.58
CA GLN A 558 -15.61 -9.42 9.86
C GLN A 558 -15.49 -10.81 10.52
N ILE A 559 -15.46 -10.88 11.85
CA ILE A 559 -15.47 -12.16 12.58
C ILE A 559 -16.76 -12.94 12.28
N ILE A 560 -17.91 -12.28 12.34
CA ILE A 560 -19.21 -12.88 11.99
C ILE A 560 -19.18 -13.38 10.54
N TRP A 561 -18.65 -12.60 9.61
CA TRP A 561 -18.52 -12.96 8.20
C TRP A 561 -17.65 -14.21 8.00
N VAL A 562 -16.52 -14.33 8.71
CA VAL A 562 -15.67 -15.53 8.67
C VAL A 562 -16.42 -16.75 9.20
N ILE A 563 -17.13 -16.61 10.32
CA ILE A 563 -17.93 -17.71 10.90
C ILE A 563 -19.03 -18.16 9.93
N VAL A 564 -19.77 -17.22 9.36
CA VAL A 564 -20.85 -17.50 8.40
C VAL A 564 -20.29 -18.15 7.12
N SER A 565 -19.15 -17.68 6.62
CA SER A 565 -18.49 -18.26 5.45
C SER A 565 -17.97 -19.68 5.73
N GLY A 566 -17.38 -19.91 6.91
CA GLY A 566 -16.97 -21.25 7.34
C GLY A 566 -18.15 -22.21 7.46
N ALA A 567 -19.27 -21.75 8.01
CA ALA A 567 -20.52 -22.51 8.04
C ALA A 567 -21.02 -22.82 6.61
N ALA A 568 -20.99 -21.85 5.70
CA ALA A 568 -21.38 -22.05 4.32
C ALA A 568 -20.53 -23.11 3.61
N ILE A 569 -19.20 -23.05 3.75
CA ILE A 569 -18.27 -24.03 3.18
C ILE A 569 -18.54 -25.43 3.73
N THR A 570 -18.75 -25.55 5.04
CA THR A 570 -19.05 -26.83 5.69
C THR A 570 -20.35 -27.43 5.17
N LEU A 571 -21.40 -26.62 5.08
CA LEU A 571 -22.71 -27.03 4.58
C LEU A 571 -22.67 -27.42 3.10
N ALA A 572 -21.97 -26.65 2.26
CA ALA A 572 -21.75 -26.98 0.85
C ALA A 572 -20.98 -28.30 0.71
N SER A 573 -19.92 -28.48 1.48
CA SER A 573 -19.09 -29.69 1.44
C SER A 573 -19.90 -30.93 1.80
N LEU A 574 -20.71 -30.87 2.87
CA LEU A 574 -21.58 -31.99 3.29
C LEU A 574 -22.69 -32.26 2.26
N GLY A 575 -23.31 -31.20 1.74
CA GLY A 575 -24.36 -31.31 0.73
C GLY A 575 -23.85 -31.94 -0.58
N LEU A 576 -22.74 -31.41 -1.11
CA LEU A 576 -22.10 -31.94 -2.32
C LEU A 576 -21.56 -33.35 -2.13
N TYR A 577 -20.95 -33.66 -0.99
CA TYR A 577 -20.52 -35.02 -0.66
C TYR A 577 -21.70 -35.99 -0.67
N GLY A 578 -22.82 -35.63 -0.04
CA GLY A 578 -24.03 -36.44 -0.03
C GLY A 578 -24.61 -36.64 -1.44
N ILE A 579 -24.53 -35.63 -2.31
CA ILE A 579 -24.90 -35.74 -3.73
C ILE A 579 -23.98 -36.70 -4.47
N CYS A 580 -22.66 -36.59 -4.30
CA CYS A 580 -21.69 -37.49 -4.92
C CYS A 580 -21.88 -38.95 -4.49
N VAL A 581 -22.26 -39.20 -3.23
CA VAL A 581 -22.62 -40.54 -2.75
C VAL A 581 -23.94 -41.02 -3.38
N GLN A 582 -24.95 -40.15 -3.46
CA GLN A 582 -26.25 -40.47 -4.07
C GLN A 582 -26.13 -40.84 -5.56
N PHE A 583 -25.21 -40.18 -6.28
CA PHE A 583 -24.90 -40.48 -7.69
C PHE A 583 -23.82 -41.57 -7.86
N GLY A 584 -23.34 -42.20 -6.78
CA GLY A 584 -22.38 -43.30 -6.85
C GLY A 584 -20.96 -42.91 -7.25
N LEU A 585 -20.65 -41.60 -7.30
CA LEU A 585 -19.30 -41.08 -7.60
C LEU A 585 -18.32 -41.33 -6.46
N LEU A 586 -18.83 -41.47 -5.23
CA LEU A 586 -18.06 -41.78 -4.03
C LEU A 586 -18.70 -42.97 -3.31
N GLY A 587 -18.03 -44.13 -3.35
CA GLY A 587 -18.42 -45.31 -2.57
C GLY A 587 -19.22 -46.37 -3.32
N GLN A 588 -18.59 -47.08 -4.26
CA GLN A 588 -18.89 -48.49 -4.51
C GLN A 588 -17.65 -49.34 -4.19
N ARG A 589 -17.54 -49.75 -2.93
CA ARG A 589 -16.72 -50.92 -2.61
C ARG A 589 -17.49 -52.12 -3.15
N LYS A 590 -17.03 -52.67 -4.28
CA LYS A 590 -17.45 -53.97 -4.82
C LYS A 590 -17.68 -54.92 -3.65
N GLN A 591 -18.94 -55.18 -3.32
CA GLN A 591 -19.29 -56.37 -2.59
C GLN A 591 -19.18 -57.48 -3.63
N THR A 592 -18.06 -58.20 -3.59
CA THR A 592 -17.89 -59.46 -4.29
C THR A 592 -18.98 -60.41 -3.79
N GLN A 593 -20.15 -60.38 -4.43
CA GLN A 593 -21.11 -61.47 -4.35
C GLN A 593 -20.79 -62.43 -5.49
N ASN A 594 -20.64 -63.68 -5.08
CA ASN A 594 -20.20 -64.80 -5.87
C ASN A 594 -20.99 -64.97 -7.17
N HIS A 595 -20.24 -65.39 -8.19
CA HIS A 595 -20.75 -65.98 -9.43
C HIS A 595 -22.02 -66.82 -9.20
N THR A 596 -23.09 -66.49 -9.90
CA THR A 596 -23.93 -67.51 -10.52
C THR A 596 -24.34 -66.98 -11.89
N VAL A 597 -23.77 -67.62 -12.92
CA VAL A 597 -24.09 -67.40 -14.33
C VAL A 597 -25.52 -67.88 -14.56
N VAL A 598 -26.39 -66.99 -15.02
CA VAL A 598 -27.56 -67.34 -15.84
C VAL A 598 -27.71 -66.28 -16.91
N GLU A 599 -27.39 -66.65 -18.15
CA GLU A 599 -27.82 -65.95 -19.35
C GLU A 599 -29.33 -66.03 -19.48
N THR A 600 -30.00 -64.90 -19.80
CA THR A 600 -31.15 -64.88 -20.71
C THR A 600 -31.45 -63.43 -21.14
N SER A 601 -31.09 -63.15 -22.39
CA SER A 601 -31.87 -62.51 -23.46
C SER A 601 -32.68 -61.22 -23.25
N SER A 602 -32.64 -60.40 -24.31
CA SER A 602 -33.69 -59.49 -24.86
C SER A 602 -33.93 -58.16 -24.12
N GLU A 603 -33.56 -57.02 -24.75
CA GLU A 603 -34.45 -56.10 -25.50
C GLU A 603 -35.27 -55.20 -24.53
N THR A 604 -35.32 -53.85 -24.56
CA THR A 604 -35.37 -52.86 -25.65
C THR A 604 -35.27 -51.44 -25.02
N ALA A 605 -34.94 -50.44 -25.86
CA ALA A 605 -35.21 -48.98 -25.74
C ALA A 605 -34.28 -48.13 -24.83
N ALA A 606 -33.84 -46.93 -25.22
CA ALA A 606 -33.95 -46.13 -26.43
C ALA A 606 -32.98 -44.92 -26.31
N ASN A 607 -32.43 -44.49 -27.46
CA ASN A 607 -32.10 -43.12 -27.89
C ASN A 607 -31.67 -42.06 -26.86
N ALA A 608 -30.49 -41.44 -27.06
CA ALA A 608 -30.36 -40.05 -27.54
C ALA A 608 -28.90 -39.51 -27.46
N THR A 609 -28.28 -39.32 -28.62
CA THR A 609 -27.42 -38.19 -29.03
C THR A 609 -26.36 -37.65 -28.05
N SER A 610 -25.11 -38.10 -28.21
CA SER A 610 -23.91 -37.31 -27.89
C SER A 610 -23.46 -36.55 -29.13
N PHE A 611 -23.51 -35.22 -29.04
CA PHE A 611 -23.12 -34.26 -30.08
C PHE A 611 -21.62 -33.95 -29.92
N ASP A 612 -20.83 -34.29 -30.93
CA ASP A 612 -19.41 -33.96 -31.05
C ASP A 612 -19.22 -32.45 -31.24
N TRP A 613 -18.32 -31.86 -30.46
CA TRP A 613 -17.80 -30.50 -30.63
C TRP A 613 -16.28 -30.62 -30.80
N ASP A 614 -15.81 -30.95 -32.01
CA ASP A 614 -14.39 -30.84 -32.34
C ASP A 614 -14.19 -30.73 -33.86
N GLU A 615 -14.63 -29.63 -34.48
CA GLU A 615 -14.07 -29.11 -35.74
C GLU A 615 -14.20 -27.57 -35.78
N GLU A 616 -13.06 -26.91 -36.02
CA GLU A 616 -12.85 -25.53 -36.50
C GLU A 616 -13.19 -24.34 -35.56
N PHE A 617 -12.14 -23.72 -34.98
CA PHE A 617 -11.63 -22.38 -35.35
C PHE A 617 -10.27 -22.09 -34.70
#